data_AF-A0A3A4R6J6-F1
#
_entry.id   AF-A0A3A4R6J6-F1
#
_cell.length_a   1.000
_cell.length_b   1.000
_cell.length_c   1.000
_cell.angle_alpha   90.00
_cell.angle_beta   90.00
_cell.angle_gamma   90.00
#
_symmetry.space_group_name_H-M   'P 1'
#
loop_
_entity.id
_entity.type
_entity.pdbx_description
1 polymer ?
#
loop_
_entity_poly.entity_id
_entity_poly.type
_entity_poly.pdbx_seq_one_letter_code
_entity_poly.pdbx_strand_id
1 'polypeptide(L)'
;MSMAHKNNLSTRPKVIAELGPGNSLGIGLAALISGAERYYAFDIARFATNEQNMEKFDILVELFRSHENIPGEDKFPRVKPYLDSYEFPHHIYDDAYLNEMLNPERIDRIRTSLANINSDDSFIKYEVPWDSRSIIKKNP
;
A
#
# COMPACT_ATOMS: atom_id res chain seq x y z
N MET A 1 -0.93 -3.50 18.43
CA MET A 1 -2.16 -2.84 17.91
C MET A 1 -1.81 -1.60 17.09
N SER A 2 -2.53 -1.29 16.00
CA SER A 2 -2.26 -0.11 15.15
C SER A 2 -2.41 1.21 15.93
N MET A 3 -1.50 2.17 15.69
CA MET A 3 -1.54 3.49 16.33
C MET A 3 -2.81 4.28 15.99
N ALA A 4 -3.34 4.15 14.77
CA ALA A 4 -4.59 4.80 14.39
C ALA A 4 -5.76 4.27 15.24
N HIS A 5 -5.86 2.95 15.38
CA HIS A 5 -6.88 2.30 16.20
C HIS A 5 -6.80 2.74 17.67
N LYS A 6 -5.58 2.75 18.25
CA LYS A 6 -5.34 3.19 19.65
C LYS A 6 -5.79 4.63 19.92
N ASN A 7 -5.83 5.47 18.88
CA ASN A 7 -6.19 6.88 18.99
C ASN A 7 -7.59 7.17 18.42
N ASN A 8 -8.43 6.14 18.21
CA ASN A 8 -9.78 6.27 17.64
C ASN A 8 -9.82 6.97 16.26
N LEU A 9 -8.72 6.86 15.50
CA LEU A 9 -8.66 7.31 14.12
C LEU A 9 -9.12 6.18 13.19
N SER A 10 -9.58 6.55 11.99
CA SER A 10 -9.92 5.57 10.97
C SER A 10 -8.70 4.73 10.61
N THR A 11 -8.88 3.41 10.62
CA THR A 11 -7.89 2.42 10.17
C THR A 11 -8.05 2.02 8.71
N ARG A 12 -9.05 2.59 8.02
CA ARG A 12 -9.40 2.28 6.63
C ARG A 12 -9.42 3.56 5.78
N PRO A 13 -8.26 4.18 5.54
CA PRO A 13 -8.17 5.37 4.71
C PRO A 13 -8.51 5.03 3.25
N LYS A 14 -9.41 5.82 2.65
CA LYS A 14 -9.76 5.67 1.23
C LYS A 14 -8.64 6.10 0.29
N VAL A 15 -7.82 7.05 0.73
CA VAL A 15 -6.73 7.62 -0.07
C VAL A 15 -5.46 7.62 0.75
N ILE A 16 -4.37 7.12 0.16
CA ILE A 16 -3.03 7.14 0.74
C ILE A 16 -2.10 7.94 -0.16
N ALA A 17 -1.30 8.79 0.46
CA ALA A 17 -0.15 9.43 -0.16
C ALA A 17 1.13 8.94 0.53
N GLU A 18 2.11 8.51 -0.27
CA GLU A 18 3.43 8.08 0.19
C GLU A 18 4.50 9.05 -0.32
N LEU A 19 5.41 9.43 0.58
CA LEU A 19 6.54 10.31 0.28
C LEU A 19 7.84 9.52 0.41
N GLY A 20 8.61 9.42 -0.67
CA GLY A 20 9.84 8.64 -0.73
C GLY A 20 10.99 9.37 -1.46
N PRO A 21 12.20 8.79 -1.37
CA PRO A 21 12.68 8.00 -2.51
C PRO A 21 12.63 6.51 -2.19
N GLY A 22 11.50 5.86 -2.49
CA GLY A 22 11.35 4.41 -2.35
C GLY A 22 11.94 3.65 -3.54
N ASN A 23 12.45 2.44 -3.32
CA ASN A 23 12.82 1.52 -4.41
C ASN A 23 11.66 0.60 -4.85
N SER A 24 10.49 0.75 -4.26
CA SER A 24 9.27 0.03 -4.61
C SER A 24 8.04 0.79 -4.14
N LEU A 25 6.89 0.42 -4.68
CA LEU A 25 5.58 0.93 -4.27
C LEU A 25 4.92 0.03 -3.21
N GLY A 26 5.69 -0.81 -2.50
CA GLY A 26 5.18 -1.91 -1.68
C GLY A 26 4.20 -1.48 -0.58
N ILE A 27 4.44 -0.33 0.06
CA ILE A 27 3.53 0.20 1.11
C ILE A 27 2.19 0.61 0.48
N GLY A 28 2.23 1.38 -0.61
CA GLY A 28 1.02 1.74 -1.35
C GLY A 28 0.24 0.56 -1.89
N LEU A 29 0.94 -0.47 -2.40
CA LEU A 29 0.32 -1.70 -2.88
C LEU A 29 -0.37 -2.44 -1.73
N ALA A 30 0.28 -2.58 -0.57
CA ALA A 30 -0.34 -3.17 0.62
C ALA A 30 -1.57 -2.36 1.07
N ALA A 31 -1.52 -1.03 1.01
CA ALA A 31 -2.66 -0.18 1.32
C ALA A 31 -3.84 -0.42 0.37
N LEU A 32 -3.60 -0.50 -0.94
CA LEU A 32 -4.63 -0.85 -1.93
C LEU A 32 -5.20 -2.24 -1.67
N ILE A 33 -4.37 -3.25 -1.39
CA ILE A 33 -4.84 -4.60 -1.06
C ILE A 33 -5.73 -4.58 0.19
N SER A 34 -5.36 -3.82 1.22
CA SER A 34 -6.13 -3.67 2.47
C SER A 34 -7.41 -2.81 2.37
N GLY A 35 -7.67 -2.20 1.20
CA GLY A 35 -8.93 -1.53 0.90
C GLY A 35 -8.87 -0.04 0.59
N ALA A 36 -7.68 0.56 0.46
CA ALA A 36 -7.58 1.91 -0.09
C ALA A 36 -8.11 1.96 -1.53
N GLU A 37 -8.75 3.07 -1.90
CA GLU A 37 -9.35 3.30 -3.22
C GLU A 37 -8.40 4.06 -4.15
N ARG A 38 -7.46 4.85 -3.60
CA ARG A 38 -6.45 5.58 -4.37
C ARG A 38 -5.11 5.61 -3.63
N TYR A 39 -4.04 5.46 -4.40
CA TYR A 39 -2.67 5.56 -3.93
C TYR A 39 -1.91 6.59 -4.77
N TYR A 40 -1.33 7.57 -4.08
CA TYR A 40 -0.44 8.58 -4.66
C TYR A 40 0.98 8.34 -4.15
N ALA A 41 1.89 8.02 -5.07
CA ALA A 41 3.31 7.88 -4.79
C ALA A 41 4.04 9.15 -5.25
N PHE A 42 4.84 9.72 -4.36
CA PHE A 42 5.65 10.90 -4.64
C PHE A 42 7.11 10.59 -4.32
N ASP A 43 7.93 10.41 -5.36
CA ASP A 43 9.38 10.20 -5.22
C ASP A 43 10.19 11.35 -5.82
N ILE A 44 11.32 11.66 -5.19
CA ILE A 44 12.29 12.61 -5.75
C ILE A 44 13.11 12.01 -6.91
N ALA A 45 13.15 10.67 -7.04
CA ALA A 45 13.86 9.97 -8.10
C ALA A 45 13.22 8.60 -8.38
N ARG A 46 13.22 8.18 -9.66
CA ARG A 46 12.59 6.94 -10.10
C ARG A 46 13.53 5.75 -9.87
N PHE A 47 13.33 5.03 -8.76
CA PHE A 47 14.05 3.78 -8.49
C PHE A 47 13.18 2.52 -8.68
N ALA A 48 11.86 2.64 -8.53
CA ALA A 48 10.95 1.51 -8.67
C ALA A 48 10.68 1.18 -10.15
N THR A 49 10.75 -0.11 -10.51
CA THR A 49 10.33 -0.61 -11.84
C THR A 49 8.99 -1.33 -11.75
N ASN A 50 8.28 -1.42 -12.88
CA ASN A 50 6.99 -2.11 -12.94
C ASN A 50 7.15 -3.61 -12.67
N GLU A 51 8.19 -4.24 -13.19
CA GLU A 51 8.48 -5.67 -13.02
C GLU A 51 8.69 -6.01 -11.55
N GLN A 52 9.54 -5.23 -10.86
CA GLN A 52 9.83 -5.39 -9.44
C GLN A 52 8.61 -5.15 -8.55
N ASN A 53 7.70 -4.27 -8.97
CA ASN A 53 6.47 -4.01 -8.24
C ASN A 53 5.42 -5.11 -8.49
N MET A 54 5.37 -5.67 -9.70
CA MET A 54 4.44 -6.74 -10.05
C MET A 54 4.75 -8.01 -9.24
N GLU A 55 6.02 -8.38 -9.15
CA GLU A 55 6.48 -9.50 -8.31
C GLU A 55 6.11 -9.29 -6.83
N LYS A 56 6.38 -8.08 -6.31
CA LYS A 56 6.02 -7.74 -4.92
C LYS A 56 4.51 -7.75 -4.70
N PHE A 57 3.72 -7.29 -5.67
CA PHE A 57 2.27 -7.29 -5.58
C PHE A 57 1.73 -8.71 -5.39
N ASP A 58 2.23 -9.67 -6.16
CA ASP A 58 1.82 -11.08 -6.05
C ASP A 58 2.13 -11.66 -4.67
N ILE A 59 3.35 -11.42 -4.19
CA ILE A 59 3.77 -11.84 -2.85
C ILE A 59 2.86 -11.21 -1.78
N LEU A 60 2.59 -9.91 -1.87
CA LEU A 60 1.73 -9.22 -0.90
C LEU A 60 0.31 -9.81 -0.91
N VAL A 61 -0.30 -10.07 -2.07
CA VAL A 61 -1.64 -10.67 -2.14
C VAL A 61 -1.67 -12.02 -1.41
N GLU A 62 -0.67 -12.88 -1.60
CA GLU A 62 -0.60 -14.17 -0.92
C GLU A 62 -0.40 -14.06 0.60
N LEU A 63 0.40 -13.08 1.06
CA LEU A 63 0.56 -12.80 2.48
C LEU A 63 -0.76 -12.38 3.13
N PHE A 64 -1.55 -11.52 2.46
CA PHE A 64 -2.87 -11.13 2.94
C PHE A 64 -3.86 -12.30 2.94
N ARG A 65 -3.86 -13.13 1.89
CA ARG A 65 -4.70 -14.34 1.82
C ARG A 65 -4.40 -15.35 2.92
N SER A 66 -3.14 -15.44 3.32
CA SER A 66 -2.68 -16.37 4.34
C SER A 66 -2.78 -15.80 5.76
N HIS A 67 -3.23 -14.55 5.92
CA HIS A 67 -3.18 -13.82 7.19
C HIS A 67 -1.79 -13.89 7.84
N GLU A 68 -0.74 -13.70 7.03
CA GLU A 68 0.63 -13.90 7.48
C GLU A 68 1.01 -12.87 8.56
N ASN A 69 1.65 -13.34 9.63
CA ASN A 69 2.21 -12.47 10.66
C ASN A 69 3.39 -11.67 10.10
N ILE A 70 3.57 -10.45 10.57
CA ILE A 70 4.76 -9.68 10.21
C ILE A 70 5.97 -10.17 11.01
N PRO A 71 7.19 -10.07 10.46
CA PRO A 71 8.40 -10.41 11.19
C PRO A 71 8.55 -9.62 12.50
N GLY A 72 8.89 -10.33 13.57
CA GLY A 72 9.06 -9.77 14.91
C GLY A 72 10.46 -9.25 15.21
N GLU A 73 10.69 -8.96 16.49
CA GLU A 73 11.97 -8.49 17.02
C GLU A 73 13.08 -9.54 16.92
N ASP A 74 12.73 -10.82 16.83
CA ASP A 74 13.66 -11.93 16.62
C ASP A 74 14.39 -11.81 15.28
N LYS A 75 13.67 -11.38 14.24
CA LYS A 75 14.23 -11.15 12.90
C LYS A 75 14.72 -9.72 12.70
N PHE A 76 14.04 -8.73 13.28
CA PHE A 76 14.35 -7.31 13.09
C PHE A 76 14.47 -6.54 14.41
N PRO A 77 15.45 -6.85 15.27
CA PRO A 77 15.54 -6.30 16.63
C PRO A 77 15.78 -4.79 16.68
N ARG A 78 16.26 -4.21 15.58
CA ARG A 78 16.56 -2.77 15.45
C ARG A 78 15.38 -1.94 14.93
N VAL A 79 14.31 -2.56 14.45
CA VAL A 79 13.12 -1.83 13.99
C VAL A 79 12.34 -1.38 15.22
N LYS A 80 12.05 -0.08 15.27
CA LYS A 80 11.36 0.60 16.37
C LYS A 80 10.26 1.50 15.81
N PRO A 81 9.20 1.80 16.59
CA PRO A 81 8.91 1.27 17.93
C PRO A 81 8.54 -0.23 17.90
N TYR A 82 8.60 -0.88 19.06
CA TYR A 82 8.07 -2.24 19.20
C TYR A 82 6.54 -2.20 19.19
N LEU A 83 5.93 -3.27 18.66
CA LEU A 83 4.49 -3.42 18.57
C LEU A 83 4.00 -4.33 19.70
N ASP A 84 2.80 -4.06 20.23
CA ASP A 84 2.22 -4.97 21.25
C ASP A 84 1.90 -6.37 20.68
N SER A 85 1.76 -6.48 19.35
CA SER A 85 1.60 -7.74 18.64
C SER A 85 2.10 -7.58 17.20
N TYR A 86 2.72 -8.64 16.70
CA TYR A 86 3.19 -8.83 15.32
C TYR A 86 2.27 -9.76 14.52
N GLU A 87 1.19 -10.21 15.14
CA GLU A 87 0.19 -11.05 14.49
C GLU A 87 -0.61 -10.26 13.47
N PHE A 88 -1.20 -10.99 12.51
CA PHE A 88 -2.11 -10.40 11.55
C PHE A 88 -3.30 -9.70 12.26
N PRO A 89 -3.65 -8.45 11.89
CA PRO A 89 -4.55 -7.62 12.69
C PRO A 89 -6.03 -7.91 12.42
N HIS A 90 -6.53 -9.08 12.85
CA HIS A 90 -7.93 -9.51 12.67
C HIS A 90 -8.98 -8.54 13.23
N HIS A 91 -8.62 -7.75 14.26
CA HIS A 91 -9.50 -6.71 14.82
C HIS A 91 -9.74 -5.52 13.88
N ILE A 92 -8.90 -5.34 12.85
CA ILE A 92 -9.04 -4.31 11.82
C ILE A 92 -9.58 -4.92 10.52
N TYR A 93 -9.07 -6.11 10.19
CA TYR A 93 -9.39 -6.83 8.96
C TYR A 93 -9.99 -8.19 9.32
N ASP A 94 -11.31 -8.20 9.57
CA ASP A 94 -12.05 -9.45 9.74
C ASP A 94 -12.17 -10.21 8.40
N ASP A 95 -12.54 -11.49 8.48
CA ASP A 95 -12.62 -12.38 7.32
C ASP A 95 -13.62 -11.86 6.28
N ALA A 96 -14.75 -11.27 6.70
CA ALA A 96 -15.75 -10.75 5.78
C ALA A 96 -15.19 -9.57 4.97
N TYR A 97 -14.52 -8.64 5.65
CA TYR A 97 -13.88 -7.50 5.02
C TYR A 97 -12.75 -7.91 4.08
N LEU A 98 -11.89 -8.85 4.50
CA LEU A 98 -10.80 -9.32 3.63
C LEU A 98 -11.31 -10.08 2.41
N ASN A 99 -12.34 -10.90 2.56
CA ASN A 99 -12.96 -11.56 1.41
C ASN A 99 -13.48 -10.55 0.37
N GLU A 100 -14.01 -9.40 0.80
CA GLU A 100 -14.41 -8.32 -0.09
C GLU A 100 -13.20 -7.64 -0.74
N MET A 101 -12.18 -7.27 0.05
CA MET A 101 -11.02 -6.52 -0.45
C MET A 101 -10.09 -7.35 -1.34
N LEU A 102 -10.05 -8.67 -1.11
CA LEU A 102 -9.30 -9.67 -1.88
C LEU A 102 -10.12 -10.30 -3.01
N ASN A 103 -11.30 -9.76 -3.32
CA ASN A 103 -12.10 -10.18 -4.46
C ASN A 103 -11.21 -10.22 -5.74
N PRO A 104 -11.22 -11.34 -6.51
CA PRO A 104 -10.34 -11.49 -7.66
C PRO A 104 -10.43 -10.35 -8.68
N GLU A 105 -11.64 -9.84 -8.96
CA GLU A 105 -11.84 -8.73 -9.90
C GLU A 105 -11.18 -7.44 -9.40
N ARG A 106 -11.24 -7.18 -8.09
CA ARG A 106 -10.58 -6.03 -7.46
C ARG A 106 -9.07 -6.14 -7.54
N ILE A 107 -8.51 -7.31 -7.21
CA ILE A 107 -7.07 -7.58 -7.29
C ILE A 107 -6.57 -7.41 -8.73
N ASP A 108 -7.30 -7.91 -9.72
CA ASP A 108 -6.95 -7.75 -11.13
C ASP A 108 -7.00 -6.28 -11.57
N ARG A 109 -7.97 -5.49 -11.11
CA ARG A 109 -8.02 -4.05 -11.38
C ARG A 109 -6.82 -3.30 -10.79
N ILE A 110 -6.36 -3.68 -9.59
CA ILE A 110 -5.14 -3.14 -8.99
C ILE A 110 -3.92 -3.53 -9.83
N ARG A 111 -3.84 -4.79 -10.26
CA ARG A 111 -2.78 -5.28 -11.16
C ARG A 111 -2.75 -4.49 -12.48
N THR A 112 -3.90 -4.27 -13.11
CA THR A 112 -4.02 -3.47 -14.34
C THR A 112 -3.57 -2.02 -14.11
N SER A 113 -3.86 -1.46 -12.93
CA SER A 113 -3.43 -0.12 -12.53
C SER A 113 -1.93 -0.01 -12.35
N LEU A 114 -1.29 -1.07 -11.86
CA LEU A 114 0.17 -1.17 -11.75
C LEU A 114 0.85 -1.32 -13.11
N ALA A 115 0.21 -2.01 -14.06
CA ALA A 115 0.71 -2.07 -15.44
C ALA A 115 0.54 -0.73 -16.19
N ASN A 116 -0.52 0.03 -15.87
CA ASN A 116 -0.90 1.28 -16.52
C ASN A 116 -0.96 2.44 -15.51
N ILE A 117 0.14 2.67 -14.79
CA ILE A 117 0.24 3.76 -13.81
C ILE A 117 -0.12 5.10 -14.47
N ASN A 118 -0.76 5.99 -13.71
CA ASN A 118 -1.17 7.32 -14.13
C ASN A 118 -2.33 7.38 -15.13
N SER A 119 -2.85 6.27 -15.66
CA SER A 119 -4.10 6.28 -16.43
C SER A 119 -5.27 6.78 -15.58
N ASP A 120 -6.32 7.35 -16.19
CA ASP A 120 -7.42 8.00 -15.45
C ASP A 120 -8.15 7.02 -14.52
N ASP A 121 -8.32 5.78 -14.96
CA ASP A 121 -8.95 4.71 -14.18
C ASP A 121 -7.98 4.00 -13.22
N SER A 122 -6.68 4.35 -13.25
CA SER A 122 -5.68 3.74 -12.39
C SER A 122 -5.89 4.10 -10.91
N PHE A 123 -5.83 3.08 -10.05
CA PHE A 123 -5.76 3.27 -8.60
C PHE A 123 -4.46 3.98 -8.16
N ILE A 124 -3.44 3.99 -9.03
CA ILE A 124 -2.08 4.42 -8.72
C ILE A 124 -1.74 5.67 -9.53
N LYS A 125 -1.42 6.75 -8.82
CA LYS A 125 -0.77 7.92 -9.39
C LYS A 125 0.66 7.99 -8.86
N TYR A 126 1.64 7.93 -9.75
CA TYR A 126 3.05 8.04 -9.42
C TYR A 126 3.64 9.28 -10.06
N GLU A 127 3.96 10.27 -9.23
CA GLU A 127 4.55 11.53 -9.62
C GLU A 127 6.03 11.52 -9.21
N VAL A 128 6.93 11.58 -10.20
CA VAL A 128 8.38 11.56 -10.00
C VAL A 128 9.09 12.27 -11.18
N PRO A 129 9.98 13.25 -10.93
CA PRO A 129 10.28 13.86 -9.63
C PRO A 129 9.15 14.77 -9.14
N TRP A 130 8.71 14.61 -7.89
CA TRP A 130 7.57 15.37 -7.37
C TRP A 130 7.91 16.82 -6.96
N ASP A 131 9.19 17.19 -6.89
CA ASP A 131 9.63 18.54 -6.55
C ASP A 131 9.71 19.47 -7.77
N SER A 132 9.44 18.95 -8.97
CA SER A 132 9.39 19.75 -10.19
C SER A 132 8.13 20.63 -10.23
N ARG A 133 8.31 21.93 -10.52
CA ARG A 133 7.19 22.87 -10.75
C ARG A 133 6.24 22.42 -11.87
N SER A 134 6.70 21.57 -12.79
CA SER A 134 5.90 21.09 -13.93
C SER A 134 4.71 20.21 -13.54
N ILE A 135 4.70 19.64 -12.32
CA ILE A 135 3.63 18.74 -11.88
C ILE A 135 2.47 19.48 -11.19
N ILE A 136 2.64 20.77 -10.87
CA ILE A 136 1.60 21.57 -10.22
C ILE A 136 0.47 21.79 -11.22
N LYS A 137 -0.64 21.08 -11.02
CA LYS A 137 -1.87 21.28 -11.80
C LYS A 137 -2.59 22.51 -11.26
N LYS A 138 -3.07 23.38 -12.15
CA LYS A 138 -4.00 24.45 -11.76
C LYS A 138 -5.29 23.81 -11.26
N ASN A 139 -5.79 24.25 -10.11
CA ASN A 139 -7.14 23.86 -9.69
C ASN A 139 -8.13 24.35 -10.77
N PRO A 140 -9.02 23.47 -11.27
CA PRO A 140 -10.07 23.85 -12.20
C PRO A 140 -11.06 24.84 -11.58
#